data_AF-A0A938M193-F1
#
_entry.id   AF-A0A938M193-F1
#
_cell.length_a   1.000
_cell.length_b   1.000
_cell.length_c   1.000
_cell.angle_alpha   90.00
_cell.angle_beta   90.00
_cell.angle_gamma   90.00
#
_symmetry.space_group_name_H-M   'P 1'
#
loop_
_entity.id
_entity.type
_entity.pdbx_description
1 polymer ?
#
loop_
_entity_poly.entity_id
_entity_poly.type
_entity_poly.pdbx_seq_one_letter_code
_entity_poly.pdbx_strand_id
1 'polypeptide(L)'
;MPKHSEIPLTPGEKAVLLQGKHESKDEGDLCETAVEFQVGGRSKPSTLSLDIANTGTERVDDLWIVGPNQVNFHDVRSILRSLNLDGLSEREKALALWDFIRKQCYHHYSAETGMDVHHPTKFFCVYGYGLCDDFAENFQVLANHAGLALRMVGLGNTRGREILGHMTSEVFYDGAWHLLDANMGAFFPKEGGGEASAQEIRESVLRNPDHNLVRRTFAGFRRELIADNLLYYAGHPPSYSIQGCIAKYHTMSFSLRPGERIRLAFAQGTEFHGRYPDKTYDKRRPPIFSNGESVYCPDLKGKTALSGPAISHNIAFFGEDGIQPSVHLRHPGEGHFVYRVRVPYVILNASVRMEIVNEARGGRVRVWAYDRWGQGTRPHTWRLLHESTAKGRHVEDLDMSGILWQEPSGPNKTPKGAQYEYLIKVELSGEDQTVGVEALEFRTSFQTASRSLPSLEKGCNALRLIHPRRHSPLVLSQQCQERSDGLTELALWSRDVRLVYVCRQNHNEAPTFDEQAVLPKDGEAVPEGDVALHWHASDGDGIKLYHVEVSDRLDFRYPVCPALEVDTTESSLRIKAGYLRRNLRYFWRVSAMDGQGNWSSPVVHNFMYAPS
;
A
#
# COMPACT_ATOMS: atom_id res chain seq x y z
N MET A 1 -42.49 2.20 -14.99
CA MET A 1 -41.30 3.06 -14.87
C MET A 1 -41.24 3.59 -13.45
N PRO A 2 -40.33 3.15 -12.58
CA PRO A 2 -40.14 3.80 -11.30
C PRO A 2 -39.18 4.98 -11.48
N LYS A 3 -39.60 6.13 -10.94
CA LYS A 3 -38.82 7.36 -10.88
C LYS A 3 -37.54 7.11 -10.10
N HIS A 4 -36.40 7.53 -10.65
CA HIS A 4 -35.16 7.69 -9.93
C HIS A 4 -35.42 8.52 -8.67
N SER A 5 -35.06 7.99 -7.50
CA SER A 5 -34.99 8.77 -6.28
C SER A 5 -33.80 9.72 -6.40
N GLU A 6 -34.05 10.93 -6.90
CA GLU A 6 -33.18 12.07 -6.63
C GLU A 6 -33.17 12.27 -5.10
N ILE A 7 -31.98 12.16 -4.50
CA ILE A 7 -31.76 12.66 -3.15
C ILE A 7 -31.99 14.18 -3.25
N PRO A 8 -32.95 14.77 -2.49
CA PRO A 8 -33.24 16.19 -2.61
C PRO A 8 -32.01 16.98 -2.18
N LEU A 9 -31.44 17.75 -3.12
CA LEU A 9 -30.43 18.76 -2.83
C LEU A 9 -31.02 19.75 -1.83
N THR A 10 -30.35 19.97 -0.70
CA THR A 10 -30.64 21.08 0.22
C THR A 10 -30.52 22.41 -0.56
N PRO A 11 -31.47 23.36 -0.43
CA PRO A 11 -31.38 24.63 -1.14
C PRO A 11 -30.13 25.41 -0.69
N GLY A 12 -29.09 25.44 -1.54
CA GLY A 12 -27.86 26.19 -1.27
C GLY A 12 -26.55 25.53 -1.74
N GLU A 13 -26.57 24.24 -2.08
CA GLU A 13 -25.36 23.49 -2.47
C GLU A 13 -25.18 23.41 -3.99
N LYS A 14 -23.98 23.73 -4.49
CA LYS A 14 -23.62 23.64 -5.92
C LYS A 14 -22.83 22.35 -6.16
N ALA A 15 -23.42 21.39 -6.88
CA ALA A 15 -22.66 20.33 -7.52
C ALA A 15 -21.80 20.94 -8.64
N VAL A 16 -20.48 20.74 -8.58
CA VAL A 16 -19.56 21.18 -9.64
C VAL A 16 -19.30 20.00 -10.56
N LEU A 17 -19.62 20.17 -11.84
CA LEU A 17 -19.27 19.20 -12.88
C LEU A 17 -17.77 19.31 -13.18
N LEU A 18 -17.03 18.23 -13.02
CA LEU A 18 -15.60 18.18 -13.34
C LEU A 18 -15.43 17.39 -14.64
N GLN A 19 -14.94 18.07 -15.69
CA GLN A 19 -14.54 17.45 -16.94
C GLN A 19 -13.04 17.16 -16.88
N GLY A 20 -12.67 15.87 -16.92
CA GLY A 20 -11.26 15.46 -16.93
C GLY A 20 -10.57 15.79 -18.26
N LYS A 21 -9.27 16.11 -18.20
CA LYS A 21 -8.40 16.15 -19.38
C LYS A 21 -8.09 14.73 -19.84
N HIS A 22 -8.18 14.48 -21.15
CA HIS A 22 -7.76 13.22 -21.77
C HIS A 22 -6.31 13.37 -22.26
N GLU A 23 -5.38 12.66 -21.63
CA GLU A 23 -4.01 12.50 -22.15
C GLU A 23 -3.83 11.10 -22.73
N SER A 24 -3.97 10.94 -24.05
CA SER A 24 -3.44 9.76 -24.73
C SER A 24 -1.95 9.97 -24.98
N LYS A 25 -1.09 9.27 -24.24
CA LYS A 25 0.31 9.08 -24.65
C LYS A 25 0.46 7.64 -25.09
N ASP A 26 1.07 7.47 -26.26
CA ASP A 26 1.10 6.24 -27.05
C ASP A 26 1.57 4.99 -26.27
N GLU A 27 1.02 3.86 -26.72
CA GLU A 27 1.15 2.47 -26.24
C GLU A 27 0.38 2.10 -24.95
N GLY A 28 -0.96 2.13 -25.07
CA GLY A 28 -1.89 1.24 -24.36
C GLY A 28 -3.06 1.94 -23.68
N ASP A 29 -4.27 1.78 -24.23
CA ASP A 29 -5.67 1.79 -23.70
C ASP A 29 -6.03 2.42 -22.33
N LEU A 30 -5.19 3.22 -21.68
CA LEU A 30 -5.45 3.80 -20.36
C LEU A 30 -6.30 5.06 -20.48
N CYS A 31 -7.60 4.94 -20.19
CA CYS A 31 -8.44 6.10 -19.99
C CYS A 31 -8.25 6.65 -18.58
N GLU A 32 -7.56 7.79 -18.49
CA GLU A 32 -7.38 8.53 -17.24
C GLU A 32 -8.42 9.66 -17.13
N THR A 33 -9.00 9.80 -15.96
CA THR A 33 -9.84 10.94 -15.58
C THR A 33 -9.19 11.62 -14.39
N ALA A 34 -8.61 12.80 -14.62
CA ALA A 34 -8.16 13.67 -13.54
C ALA A 34 -9.32 14.52 -13.03
N VAL A 35 -9.50 14.54 -11.71
CA VAL A 35 -10.59 15.24 -11.03
C VAL A 35 -9.95 16.19 -10.04
N GLU A 36 -10.08 17.48 -10.31
CA GLU A 36 -9.55 18.54 -9.47
C GLU A 36 -10.63 19.06 -8.50
N PHE A 37 -10.33 19.07 -7.21
CA PHE A 37 -11.21 19.64 -6.19
C PHE A 37 -10.41 20.28 -5.07
N GLN A 38 -11.07 21.15 -4.32
CA GLN A 38 -10.48 21.83 -3.18
C GLN A 38 -10.82 21.09 -1.89
N VAL A 39 -9.80 20.80 -1.10
CA VAL A 39 -9.96 20.37 0.28
C VAL A 39 -9.52 21.53 1.18
N GLY A 40 -10.45 22.01 2.01
CA GLY A 40 -10.20 23.09 2.96
C GLY A 40 -9.33 22.67 4.15
N GLY A 41 -9.38 23.44 5.24
CA GLY A 41 -8.62 23.19 6.47
C GLY A 41 -7.38 24.07 6.64
N ARG A 42 -6.80 24.07 7.85
CA ARG A 42 -5.57 24.84 8.15
C ARG A 42 -4.29 24.06 7.87
N SER A 43 -4.31 22.73 7.97
CA SER A 43 -3.20 21.84 7.59
C SER A 43 -3.70 20.63 6.78
N LYS A 44 -2.81 19.67 6.47
CA LYS A 44 -3.16 18.45 5.73
C LYS A 44 -4.26 17.67 6.48
N PRO A 45 -5.38 17.30 5.82
CA PRO A 45 -6.44 16.54 6.46
C PRO A 45 -5.99 15.11 6.79
N SER A 46 -6.47 14.58 7.91
CA SER A 46 -6.28 13.17 8.22
C SER A 46 -7.34 12.35 7.49
N THR A 47 -6.98 11.70 6.38
CA THR A 47 -7.88 10.77 5.70
C THR A 47 -8.09 9.54 6.59
N LEU A 48 -9.35 9.19 6.88
CA LEU A 48 -9.71 8.07 7.76
C LEU A 48 -10.15 6.84 6.97
N SER A 49 -10.98 7.05 5.95
CA SER A 49 -11.38 5.98 5.02
C SER A 49 -11.69 6.50 3.62
N LEU A 50 -11.57 5.59 2.65
CA LEU A 50 -12.07 5.74 1.29
C LEU A 50 -12.99 4.56 0.98
N ASP A 51 -14.26 4.86 0.68
CA ASP A 51 -15.23 3.90 0.19
C ASP A 51 -15.39 4.06 -1.33
N ILE A 52 -15.25 2.97 -2.07
CA ILE A 52 -15.38 2.89 -3.54
C ILE A 52 -16.51 1.90 -3.83
N ALA A 53 -17.59 2.36 -4.44
CA ALA A 53 -18.77 1.55 -4.72
C ALA A 53 -19.16 1.61 -6.20
N ASN A 54 -19.55 0.46 -6.76
CA ASN A 54 -20.22 0.41 -8.05
C ASN A 54 -21.72 0.67 -7.85
N THR A 55 -22.17 1.83 -8.33
CA THR A 55 -23.57 2.28 -8.28
C THR A 55 -24.31 2.04 -9.60
N GLY A 56 -23.60 1.56 -10.63
CA GLY A 56 -24.13 1.28 -11.94
C GLY A 56 -24.74 -0.12 -12.06
N THR A 57 -25.07 -0.48 -13.30
CA THR A 57 -25.66 -1.79 -13.66
C THR A 57 -24.67 -2.74 -14.34
N GLU A 58 -23.45 -2.28 -14.59
CA GLU A 58 -22.39 -3.06 -15.24
C GLU A 58 -21.19 -3.18 -14.33
N ARG A 59 -20.38 -4.23 -14.54
CA ARG A 59 -19.13 -4.42 -13.79
C ARG A 59 -18.14 -3.31 -14.15
N VAL A 60 -17.52 -2.73 -13.13
CA VAL A 60 -16.40 -1.78 -13.27
C VAL A 60 -15.12 -2.56 -13.08
N ASP A 61 -14.28 -2.60 -14.10
CA ASP A 61 -13.02 -3.33 -14.10
C ASP A 61 -11.84 -2.36 -13.99
N ASP A 62 -10.88 -2.73 -13.14
CA ASP A 62 -9.54 -2.16 -13.11
C ASP A 62 -9.49 -0.65 -12.81
N LEU A 63 -10.40 -0.21 -11.94
CA LEU A 63 -10.44 1.17 -11.46
C LEU A 63 -9.31 1.38 -10.45
N TRP A 64 -8.38 2.28 -10.77
CA TRP A 64 -7.31 2.67 -9.86
C TRP A 64 -7.39 4.16 -9.50
N ILE A 65 -7.12 4.49 -8.24
CA ILE A 65 -7.18 5.86 -7.73
C ILE A 65 -5.79 6.25 -7.23
N VAL A 66 -5.27 7.36 -7.75
CA VAL A 66 -3.99 7.91 -7.31
C VAL A 66 -4.22 9.26 -6.65
N GLY A 67 -3.71 9.42 -5.43
CA GLY A 67 -3.75 10.66 -4.68
C GLY A 67 -2.89 11.77 -5.30
N PRO A 68 -3.02 13.02 -4.83
CA PRO A 68 -2.17 14.13 -5.26
C PRO A 68 -0.71 13.82 -4.93
N ASN A 69 0.19 13.99 -5.91
CA ASN A 69 1.63 13.74 -5.75
C ASN A 69 2.00 12.32 -5.25
N GLN A 70 1.09 11.36 -5.38
CA GLN A 70 1.33 9.97 -4.97
C GLN A 70 1.88 9.13 -6.13
N VAL A 71 2.69 8.13 -5.78
CA VAL A 71 3.11 7.07 -6.70
C VAL A 71 1.93 6.19 -7.09
N ASN A 72 1.81 5.91 -8.38
CA ASN A 72 0.85 4.94 -8.88
C ASN A 72 1.38 3.51 -8.68
N PHE A 73 0.87 2.82 -7.66
CA PHE A 73 1.25 1.45 -7.33
C PHE A 73 0.48 0.34 -8.07
N HIS A 74 -0.26 0.67 -9.14
CA HIS A 74 -1.06 -0.29 -9.89
C HIS A 74 -0.23 -1.51 -10.40
N ASP A 75 0.93 -1.22 -10.96
CA ASP A 75 1.91 -2.18 -11.48
C ASP A 75 3.34 -1.60 -11.44
N VAL A 76 4.35 -2.43 -11.71
CA VAL A 76 5.77 -2.02 -11.69
C VAL A 76 6.05 -0.88 -12.67
N ARG A 77 5.45 -0.89 -13.86
CA ARG A 77 5.68 0.15 -14.88
C ARG A 77 5.11 1.49 -14.41
N SER A 78 3.94 1.46 -13.79
CA SER A 78 3.26 2.62 -13.21
C SER A 78 4.05 3.24 -12.05
N ILE A 79 4.68 2.40 -11.22
CA ILE A 79 5.60 2.84 -10.16
C ILE A 79 6.76 3.62 -10.79
N LEU A 80 7.49 3.00 -11.73
CA LEU A 80 8.65 3.63 -12.38
C LEU A 80 8.29 4.92 -13.12
N ARG A 81 7.15 4.95 -13.82
CA ARG A 81 6.64 6.16 -14.48
C ARG A 81 6.38 7.27 -13.46
N SER A 82 5.80 6.95 -12.30
CA SER A 82 5.54 7.94 -11.25
C SER A 82 6.80 8.52 -10.65
N LEU A 83 7.91 7.77 -10.65
CA LEU A 83 9.20 8.22 -10.16
C LEU A 83 9.93 9.15 -11.14
N ASN A 84 9.41 9.34 -12.37
CA ASN A 84 9.98 10.25 -13.38
C ASN A 84 11.50 10.04 -13.54
N LEU A 85 11.89 8.82 -13.87
CA LEU A 85 13.30 8.41 -13.99
C LEU A 85 13.91 8.72 -15.37
N ASP A 86 13.10 9.17 -16.32
CA ASP A 86 13.54 9.50 -17.67
C ASP A 86 14.52 10.69 -17.65
N GLY A 87 15.60 10.59 -18.43
CA GLY A 87 16.65 11.61 -18.48
C GLY A 87 17.66 11.58 -17.33
N LEU A 88 17.44 10.78 -16.29
CA LEU A 88 18.40 10.58 -15.21
C LEU A 88 19.54 9.64 -15.62
N SER A 89 20.74 9.90 -15.11
CA SER A 89 21.89 8.98 -15.16
C SER A 89 21.61 7.68 -14.42
N GLU A 90 22.37 6.62 -14.70
CA GLU A 90 22.24 5.33 -14.01
C GLU A 90 22.39 5.48 -12.49
N ARG A 91 23.35 6.29 -12.04
CA ARG A 91 23.54 6.62 -10.62
C ARG A 91 22.32 7.31 -10.02
N GLU A 92 21.79 8.34 -10.69
CA GLU A 92 20.61 9.07 -10.21
C GLU A 92 19.37 8.16 -10.12
N LYS A 93 19.17 7.27 -11.10
CA LYS A 93 18.10 6.27 -11.07
C LYS A 93 18.27 5.31 -9.91
N ALA A 94 19.49 4.79 -9.69
CA ALA A 94 19.78 3.84 -8.63
C ALA A 94 19.49 4.42 -7.25
N LEU A 95 19.96 5.65 -6.99
CA LEU A 95 19.71 6.35 -5.72
C LEU A 95 18.24 6.73 -5.54
N ALA A 96 17.55 7.14 -6.60
CA ALA A 96 16.12 7.45 -6.54
C ALA A 96 15.27 6.22 -6.18
N LEU A 97 15.61 5.06 -6.75
CA LEU A 97 14.93 3.80 -6.42
C LEU A 97 15.23 3.36 -4.98
N TRP A 98 16.49 3.44 -4.55
CA TRP A 98 16.88 3.17 -3.16
C TRP A 98 16.12 4.06 -2.17
N ASP A 99 16.06 5.36 -2.43
CA ASP A 99 15.39 6.36 -1.58
C ASP A 99 13.88 6.10 -1.49
N PHE A 100 13.28 5.80 -2.64
CA PHE A 100 11.88 5.44 -2.74
C PHE A 100 11.56 4.22 -1.88
N ILE A 101 12.27 3.10 -2.05
CA ILE A 101 11.97 1.84 -1.34
C ILE A 101 12.08 2.03 0.17
N ARG A 102 13.15 2.66 0.67
CA ARG A 102 13.35 2.87 2.11
C ARG A 102 12.32 3.82 2.74
N LYS A 103 11.74 4.74 1.96
CA LYS A 103 10.69 5.67 2.44
C LYS A 103 9.28 5.07 2.38
N GLN A 104 9.05 4.11 1.49
CA GLN A 104 7.77 3.42 1.36
C GLN A 104 7.58 2.27 2.35
N CYS A 105 8.67 1.62 2.76
CA CYS A 105 8.62 0.45 3.64
C CYS A 105 9.43 0.65 4.92
N TYR A 106 9.24 -0.24 5.89
CA TYR A 106 10.07 -0.28 7.10
C TYR A 106 10.48 -1.72 7.44
N HIS A 107 11.60 -1.86 8.14
CA HIS A 107 12.12 -3.17 8.53
C HIS A 107 11.24 -3.82 9.60
N HIS A 108 10.77 -5.04 9.35
CA HIS A 108 10.03 -5.86 10.31
C HIS A 108 10.03 -7.33 9.92
N TYR A 109 9.58 -8.23 10.80
CA TYR A 109 9.39 -9.63 10.45
C TYR A 109 8.53 -9.78 9.18
N SER A 110 9.00 -10.60 8.23
CA SER A 110 8.32 -10.81 6.96
C SER A 110 6.89 -11.32 7.16
N ALA A 111 5.98 -10.83 6.31
CA ALA A 111 4.55 -11.09 6.40
C ALA A 111 4.18 -12.52 5.99
N GLU A 112 4.96 -13.15 5.12
CA GLU A 112 4.73 -14.52 4.64
C GLU A 112 6.03 -15.27 4.30
N THR A 113 5.92 -16.52 3.86
CA THR A 113 7.03 -17.31 3.32
C THR A 113 7.01 -17.45 1.80
N GLY A 114 5.97 -16.95 1.15
CA GLY A 114 5.80 -17.01 -0.30
C GLY A 114 6.63 -15.96 -1.04
N MET A 115 6.48 -15.94 -2.37
CA MET A 115 7.14 -14.98 -3.25
C MET A 115 6.31 -13.70 -3.45
N ASP A 116 5.12 -13.59 -2.85
CA ASP A 116 4.22 -12.46 -3.07
C ASP A 116 4.80 -11.19 -2.43
N VAL A 117 5.43 -11.31 -1.26
CA VAL A 117 6.15 -10.21 -0.59
C VAL A 117 7.36 -9.69 -1.38
N HIS A 118 7.93 -10.48 -2.28
CA HIS A 118 9.04 -10.06 -3.16
C HIS A 118 8.56 -9.32 -4.42
N HIS A 119 7.25 -9.15 -4.62
CA HIS A 119 6.71 -8.41 -5.75
C HIS A 119 6.40 -6.94 -5.38
N PRO A 120 6.92 -5.92 -6.11
CA PRO A 120 6.83 -4.52 -5.68
C PRO A 120 5.42 -4.02 -5.38
N THR A 121 4.43 -4.36 -6.22
CA THR A 121 3.05 -3.94 -5.98
C THR A 121 2.47 -4.50 -4.68
N LYS A 122 2.78 -5.75 -4.32
CA LYS A 122 2.30 -6.39 -3.10
C LYS A 122 3.08 -5.92 -1.89
N PHE A 123 4.40 -5.80 -2.04
CA PHE A 123 5.27 -5.25 -1.02
C PHE A 123 4.82 -3.86 -0.58
N PHE A 124 4.54 -2.96 -1.53
CA PHE A 124 4.12 -1.58 -1.19
C PHE A 124 2.65 -1.44 -0.83
N CYS A 125 1.73 -2.24 -1.40
CA CYS A 125 0.29 -2.04 -1.19
C CYS A 125 -0.35 -2.91 -0.11
N VAL A 126 0.20 -4.10 0.16
CA VAL A 126 -0.38 -5.03 1.13
C VAL A 126 0.41 -4.99 2.43
N TYR A 127 1.74 -5.12 2.34
CA TYR A 127 2.59 -5.34 3.50
C TYR A 127 3.13 -4.02 4.05
N GLY A 128 3.90 -3.29 3.25
CA GLY A 128 4.58 -2.06 3.68
C GLY A 128 5.77 -2.32 4.62
N TYR A 129 6.14 -3.58 4.83
CA TYR A 129 7.25 -4.01 5.67
C TYR A 129 7.82 -5.35 5.21
N GLY A 130 9.06 -5.61 5.59
CA GLY A 130 9.74 -6.87 5.31
C GLY A 130 11.14 -6.94 5.93
N LEU A 131 11.82 -8.04 5.64
CA LEU A 131 13.21 -8.30 6.00
C LEU A 131 14.18 -7.90 4.88
N CYS A 132 15.47 -8.02 5.15
CA CYS A 132 16.53 -7.60 4.24
C CYS A 132 16.44 -8.19 2.83
N ASP A 133 16.04 -9.45 2.70
CA ASP A 133 15.80 -10.14 1.43
C ASP A 133 14.59 -9.55 0.69
N ASP A 134 13.47 -9.30 1.39
CA ASP A 134 12.28 -8.67 0.80
C ASP A 134 12.64 -7.32 0.14
N PHE A 135 13.40 -6.47 0.83
CA PHE A 135 13.84 -5.18 0.30
C PHE A 135 14.77 -5.32 -0.90
N ALA A 136 15.77 -6.19 -0.81
CA ALA A 136 16.78 -6.37 -1.84
C ALA A 136 16.17 -6.97 -3.13
N GLU A 137 15.26 -7.94 -3.01
CA GLU A 137 14.56 -8.51 -4.17
C GLU A 137 13.63 -7.49 -4.84
N ASN A 138 12.86 -6.72 -4.06
CA ASN A 138 12.02 -5.66 -4.62
C ASN A 138 12.86 -4.57 -5.30
N PHE A 139 14.05 -4.23 -4.77
CA PHE A 139 14.98 -3.32 -5.44
C PHE A 139 15.48 -3.92 -6.76
N GLN A 140 15.86 -5.20 -6.77
CA GLN A 140 16.27 -5.87 -8.00
C GLN A 140 15.19 -5.82 -9.07
N VAL A 141 13.93 -6.09 -8.72
CA VAL A 141 12.82 -6.03 -9.68
C VAL A 141 12.70 -4.61 -10.26
N LEU A 142 12.69 -3.57 -9.43
CA LEU A 142 12.57 -2.19 -9.92
C LEU A 142 13.80 -1.76 -10.75
N ALA A 143 15.01 -2.09 -10.29
CA ALA A 143 16.26 -1.76 -10.97
C ALA A 143 16.34 -2.39 -12.37
N ASN A 144 16.02 -3.70 -12.48
CA ASN A 144 16.00 -4.40 -13.76
C ASN A 144 15.00 -3.76 -14.74
N HIS A 145 13.81 -3.35 -14.26
CA HIS A 145 12.81 -2.68 -15.10
C HIS A 145 13.19 -1.23 -15.46
N ALA A 146 14.03 -0.59 -14.64
CA ALA A 146 14.61 0.73 -14.93
C ALA A 146 15.85 0.67 -15.85
N GLY A 147 16.26 -0.54 -16.27
CA GLY A 147 17.41 -0.76 -17.14
C GLY A 147 18.76 -0.73 -16.41
N LEU A 148 18.76 -0.91 -15.08
CA LEU A 148 19.97 -0.95 -14.26
C LEU A 148 20.42 -2.40 -14.04
N ALA A 149 21.73 -2.64 -14.08
CA ALA A 149 22.29 -3.92 -13.66
C ALA A 149 22.45 -3.95 -12.14
N LEU A 150 21.73 -4.86 -11.48
CA LEU A 150 21.79 -5.07 -10.03
C LEU A 150 22.23 -6.51 -9.72
N ARG A 151 23.07 -6.67 -8.69
CA ARG A 151 23.40 -7.97 -8.09
C ARG A 151 23.06 -7.97 -6.60
N MET A 152 22.67 -9.13 -6.10
CA MET A 152 22.43 -9.35 -4.69
C MET A 152 23.76 -9.56 -3.98
N VAL A 153 23.84 -9.06 -2.75
CA VAL A 153 25.02 -9.18 -1.88
C VAL A 153 24.61 -9.87 -0.59
N GLY A 154 25.11 -11.09 -0.39
CA GLY A 154 25.00 -11.79 0.88
C GLY A 154 26.15 -11.41 1.83
N LEU A 155 25.79 -10.91 3.01
CA LEU A 155 26.67 -10.44 4.07
C LEU A 155 26.44 -11.27 5.34
N GLY A 156 27.23 -12.33 5.55
CA GLY A 156 27.06 -13.21 6.72
C GLY A 156 27.52 -14.66 6.48
N ASN A 157 27.53 -15.48 7.54
CA ASN A 157 27.90 -16.90 7.45
C ASN A 157 26.75 -17.81 7.91
N THR A 158 26.41 -18.81 7.10
CA THR A 158 25.65 -19.98 7.53
C THR A 158 26.59 -20.98 8.23
N ARG A 159 26.97 -20.72 9.49
CA ARG A 159 27.57 -21.76 10.35
C ARG A 159 26.88 -21.76 11.71
N GLY A 160 26.06 -22.78 11.95
CA GLY A 160 25.39 -23.00 13.24
C GLY A 160 24.06 -22.26 13.36
N ARG A 161 23.23 -22.67 14.32
CA ARG A 161 21.77 -22.40 14.40
C ARG A 161 21.36 -20.93 14.67
N GLU A 162 22.25 -19.96 14.51
CA GLU A 162 21.93 -18.53 14.60
C GLU A 162 22.41 -17.84 13.31
N ILE A 163 21.46 -17.41 12.48
CA ILE A 163 21.73 -16.72 11.22
C ILE A 163 22.08 -15.27 11.56
N LEU A 164 23.37 -14.96 11.74
CA LEU A 164 23.88 -13.61 11.54
C LEU A 164 24.11 -13.44 10.04
N GLY A 165 23.02 -13.16 9.32
CA GLY A 165 23.01 -13.00 7.87
C GLY A 165 22.20 -11.78 7.49
N HIS A 166 22.74 -11.00 6.56
CA HIS A 166 22.10 -9.85 5.96
C HIS A 166 22.19 -9.96 4.44
N MET A 167 21.17 -9.48 3.75
CA MET A 167 21.10 -9.47 2.29
C MET A 167 20.83 -8.05 1.80
N THR A 168 21.57 -7.63 0.79
CA THR A 168 21.47 -6.27 0.24
C THR A 168 21.77 -6.28 -1.25
N SER A 169 22.02 -5.13 -1.85
CA SER A 169 22.17 -4.95 -3.29
C SER A 169 23.37 -4.09 -3.66
N GLU A 170 23.96 -4.41 -4.81
CA GLU A 170 24.88 -3.53 -5.52
C GLU A 170 24.35 -3.24 -6.92
N VAL A 171 24.44 -1.97 -7.33
CA VAL A 171 24.06 -1.52 -8.68
C VAL A 171 25.32 -1.14 -9.44
N PHE A 172 25.38 -1.51 -10.73
CA PHE A 172 26.49 -1.14 -11.61
C PHE A 172 26.17 0.17 -12.33
N TYR A 173 27.04 1.16 -12.17
CA TYR A 173 27.05 2.43 -12.90
C TYR A 173 28.46 3.02 -12.86
N ASP A 174 28.75 3.99 -13.74
CA ASP A 174 30.06 4.66 -13.79
C ASP A 174 31.27 3.70 -13.83
N GLY A 175 31.07 2.50 -14.39
CA GLY A 175 32.11 1.47 -14.55
C GLY A 175 32.42 0.65 -13.28
N ALA A 176 31.66 0.78 -12.20
CA ALA A 176 31.89 0.06 -10.94
C ALA A 176 30.59 -0.43 -10.27
N TRP A 177 30.74 -1.32 -9.30
CA TRP A 177 29.63 -1.78 -8.44
C TRP A 177 29.52 -0.90 -7.20
N HIS A 178 28.30 -0.56 -6.82
CA HIS A 178 27.99 0.38 -5.75
C HIS A 178 26.93 -0.17 -4.81
N LEU A 179 27.24 -0.30 -3.51
CA LEU A 179 26.30 -0.87 -2.54
C LEU A 179 25.22 0.14 -2.17
N LEU A 180 23.96 -0.29 -2.32
CA LEU A 180 22.78 0.48 -1.99
C LEU A 180 21.82 -0.42 -1.19
N ASP A 181 21.80 -0.22 0.13
CA ASP A 181 20.98 -1.00 1.06
C ASP A 181 19.68 -0.28 1.39
N ALA A 182 18.59 -0.70 0.75
CA ALA A 182 17.28 -0.10 0.96
C ALA A 182 16.62 -0.50 2.30
N ASN A 183 17.00 -1.64 2.90
CA ASN A 183 16.44 -2.10 4.17
C ASN A 183 17.00 -1.31 5.36
N MET A 184 18.31 -1.13 5.36
CA MET A 184 19.01 -0.36 6.39
C MET A 184 19.04 1.14 6.09
N GLY A 185 18.59 1.54 4.90
CA GLY A 185 18.71 2.91 4.42
C GLY A 185 20.17 3.35 4.36
N ALA A 186 21.07 2.49 3.87
CA ALA A 186 22.51 2.74 3.88
C ALA A 186 23.13 2.76 2.46
N PHE A 187 24.03 3.71 2.26
CA PHE A 187 25.06 3.69 1.21
C PHE A 187 26.29 4.43 1.74
N PHE A 188 27.46 4.18 1.13
CA PHE A 188 28.75 4.59 1.68
C PHE A 188 29.48 5.53 0.69
N PRO A 189 29.30 6.86 0.77
CA PRO A 189 29.88 7.78 -0.19
C PRO A 189 31.41 7.93 -0.03
N LYS A 190 32.13 7.76 -1.14
CA LYS A 190 33.60 7.87 -1.24
C LYS A 190 34.06 9.33 -1.24
N GLU A 191 35.28 9.57 -0.77
CA GLU A 191 35.90 10.91 -0.80
C GLU A 191 36.05 11.47 -2.24
N GLY A 192 36.36 10.60 -3.20
CA GLY A 192 36.44 10.96 -4.62
C GLY A 192 35.09 11.06 -5.34
N GLY A 193 33.97 10.82 -4.65
CA GLY A 193 32.63 10.73 -5.26
C GLY A 193 32.20 9.30 -5.57
N GLY A 194 30.88 9.13 -5.75
CA GLY A 194 30.23 7.83 -5.89
C GLY A 194 30.21 7.04 -4.59
N GLU A 195 29.61 5.85 -4.65
CA GLU A 195 29.35 4.99 -3.50
C GLU A 195 30.36 3.84 -3.47
N ALA A 196 30.66 3.29 -2.30
CA ALA A 196 31.56 2.13 -2.17
C ALA A 196 30.80 0.83 -2.42
N SER A 197 31.49 -0.15 -3.02
CA SER A 197 31.08 -1.55 -3.06
C SER A 197 31.15 -2.21 -1.68
N ALA A 198 30.45 -3.33 -1.49
CA ALA A 198 30.53 -4.18 -0.32
C ALA A 198 31.97 -4.58 0.03
N GLN A 199 32.78 -4.85 -0.98
CA GLN A 199 34.19 -5.23 -0.81
C GLN A 199 35.02 -4.04 -0.31
N GLU A 200 34.87 -2.86 -0.92
CA GLU A 200 35.56 -1.64 -0.47
C GLU A 200 35.15 -1.25 0.96
N ILE A 201 33.86 -1.40 1.31
CA ILE A 201 33.35 -1.16 2.67
C ILE A 201 34.02 -2.11 3.64
N ARG A 202 34.02 -3.42 3.35
CA ARG A 202 34.67 -4.43 4.18
C ARG A 202 36.14 -4.10 4.42
N GLU A 203 36.90 -3.80 3.36
CA GLU A 203 38.32 -3.46 3.46
C GLU A 203 38.55 -2.19 4.28
N SER A 204 37.68 -1.18 4.11
CA SER A 204 37.73 0.05 4.90
C SER A 204 37.51 -0.23 6.38
N VAL A 205 36.47 -1.00 6.74
CA VAL A 205 36.14 -1.30 8.15
C VAL A 205 37.22 -2.14 8.81
N LEU A 206 37.76 -3.15 8.11
CA LEU A 206 38.84 -3.99 8.64
C LEU A 206 40.15 -3.21 8.85
N ARG A 207 40.41 -2.21 8.01
CA ARG A 207 41.59 -1.35 8.14
C ARG A 207 41.42 -0.33 9.27
N ASN A 208 40.25 0.30 9.35
CA ASN A 208 39.94 1.30 10.35
C ASN A 208 38.41 1.37 10.57
N PRO A 209 37.89 0.82 11.68
CA PRO A 209 36.47 0.91 12.01
C PRO A 209 35.94 2.35 12.17
N ASP A 210 36.82 3.30 12.45
CA ASP A 210 36.53 4.74 12.57
C ASP A 210 36.62 5.51 11.23
N HIS A 211 36.81 4.82 10.12
CA HIS A 211 37.02 5.45 8.81
C HIS A 211 35.82 6.33 8.38
N ASN A 212 36.11 7.42 7.65
CA ASN A 212 35.12 8.40 7.21
C ASN A 212 33.94 7.77 6.43
N LEU A 213 34.19 6.72 5.65
CA LEU A 213 33.16 5.94 4.94
C LEU A 213 32.07 5.42 5.89
N VAL A 214 32.46 4.88 7.05
CA VAL A 214 31.55 4.35 8.06
C VAL A 214 30.77 5.48 8.73
N ARG A 215 31.47 6.56 9.09
CA ARG A 215 30.86 7.71 9.78
C ARG A 215 29.73 8.34 8.95
N ARG A 216 29.92 8.49 7.63
CA ARG A 216 28.93 9.07 6.69
C ARG A 216 27.62 8.28 6.54
N THR A 217 27.54 7.08 7.10
CA THR A 217 26.39 6.18 6.93
C THR A 217 25.41 6.24 8.10
N PHE A 218 25.84 6.62 9.32
CA PHE A 218 25.07 6.37 10.55
C PHE A 218 24.86 7.57 11.49
N ALA A 219 25.02 8.82 11.06
CA ALA A 219 24.74 9.93 11.99
C ALA A 219 23.23 9.99 12.29
N GLY A 220 22.88 9.86 13.58
CA GLY A 220 21.51 9.94 14.08
C GLY A 220 20.87 8.60 14.48
N PHE A 221 21.34 7.46 13.96
CA PHE A 221 20.89 6.15 14.43
C PHE A 221 21.59 5.76 15.74
N ARG A 222 20.88 5.07 16.65
CA ARG A 222 21.38 4.65 17.97
C ARG A 222 22.82 4.15 17.83
N ARG A 223 23.77 4.85 18.44
CA ARG A 223 25.22 4.52 18.43
C ARG A 223 25.49 3.06 18.80
N GLU A 224 24.59 2.48 19.61
CA GLU A 224 24.52 1.09 20.04
C GLU A 224 24.36 0.09 18.88
N LEU A 225 23.65 0.44 17.80
CA LEU A 225 23.42 -0.41 16.64
C LEU A 225 24.52 -0.31 15.57
N ILE A 226 25.39 0.70 15.65
CA ILE A 226 26.47 0.90 14.66
C ILE A 226 27.45 -0.28 14.69
N ALA A 227 27.80 -0.77 15.87
CA ALA A 227 28.68 -1.92 16.03
C ALA A 227 28.07 -3.21 15.44
N ASP A 228 26.77 -3.44 15.69
CA ASP A 228 26.03 -4.58 15.16
C ASP A 228 25.87 -4.47 13.63
N ASN A 229 25.62 -3.26 13.11
CA ASN A 229 25.48 -3.01 11.69
C ASN A 229 26.81 -3.19 10.94
N LEU A 230 27.92 -2.71 11.52
CA LEU A 230 29.27 -2.91 10.98
C LEU A 230 29.63 -4.40 10.89
N LEU A 231 29.11 -5.23 11.79
CA LEU A 231 29.34 -6.67 11.76
C LEU A 231 28.77 -7.31 10.47
N TYR A 232 27.66 -6.81 9.92
CA TYR A 232 27.16 -7.31 8.63
C TYR A 232 28.14 -7.00 7.50
N TYR A 233 28.59 -5.75 7.39
CA TYR A 233 29.46 -5.33 6.29
C TYR A 233 30.91 -5.83 6.40
N ALA A 234 31.41 -6.10 7.61
CA ALA A 234 32.80 -6.45 7.87
C ALA A 234 33.01 -7.86 8.46
N GLY A 235 31.94 -8.58 8.83
CA GLY A 235 32.04 -9.90 9.43
C GLY A 235 32.52 -10.98 8.45
N HIS A 236 32.05 -10.92 7.20
CA HIS A 236 32.34 -11.94 6.18
C HIS A 236 32.65 -11.34 4.81
N PRO A 237 33.41 -12.04 3.95
CA PRO A 237 33.54 -11.67 2.54
C PRO A 237 32.15 -11.64 1.88
N PRO A 238 31.86 -10.64 1.04
CA PRO A 238 30.60 -10.60 0.33
C PRO A 238 30.48 -11.78 -0.63
N SER A 239 29.28 -12.34 -0.70
CA SER A 239 28.87 -13.30 -1.72
C SER A 239 27.96 -12.61 -2.72
N TYR A 240 28.12 -12.92 -4.00
CA TYR A 240 27.38 -12.26 -5.08
C TYR A 240 26.50 -13.26 -5.80
N SER A 241 25.24 -12.91 -5.99
CA SER A 241 24.33 -13.67 -6.83
C SER A 241 23.50 -12.75 -7.71
N ILE A 242 23.08 -13.28 -8.85
CA ILE A 242 22.03 -12.68 -9.66
C ILE A 242 20.82 -13.56 -9.41
N GLN A 243 19.86 -13.09 -8.60
CA GLN A 243 18.57 -13.77 -8.49
C GLN A 243 17.88 -13.66 -9.86
N GLY A 244 17.27 -14.75 -10.32
CA GLY A 244 16.42 -14.69 -11.51
C GLY A 244 15.21 -13.78 -11.26
N CYS A 245 14.75 -13.07 -12.29
CA CYS A 245 13.55 -12.24 -12.18
C CYS A 245 12.36 -13.09 -11.70
N ILE A 246 11.55 -12.52 -10.80
CA ILE A 246 10.29 -13.13 -10.38
C ILE A 246 9.43 -13.34 -11.63
N ALA A 247 9.11 -14.60 -11.93
CA ALA A 247 8.43 -15.00 -13.17
C ALA A 247 6.96 -14.56 -13.23
N LYS A 248 6.39 -14.07 -12.11
CA LYS A 248 4.98 -13.73 -11.98
C LYS A 248 4.83 -12.25 -11.62
N TYR A 249 4.31 -11.47 -12.57
CA TYR A 249 3.95 -10.08 -12.33
C TYR A 249 2.57 -9.98 -11.69
N HIS A 250 2.47 -9.24 -10.58
CA HIS A 250 1.23 -8.93 -9.88
C HIS A 250 0.82 -7.48 -10.17
N THR A 251 -0.46 -7.25 -10.43
CA THR A 251 -1.08 -5.92 -10.43
C THR A 251 -2.01 -5.78 -9.23
N MET A 252 -2.37 -4.54 -8.90
CA MET A 252 -3.42 -4.23 -7.92
C MET A 252 -4.82 -4.18 -8.55
N SER A 253 -4.96 -4.74 -9.76
CA SER A 253 -6.21 -4.80 -10.51
C SER A 253 -7.31 -5.52 -9.72
N PHE A 254 -8.48 -4.89 -9.68
CA PHE A 254 -9.69 -5.46 -9.12
C PHE A 254 -10.92 -5.00 -9.88
N SER A 255 -12.06 -5.60 -9.58
CA SER A 255 -13.32 -5.22 -10.20
C SER A 255 -14.39 -5.09 -9.15
N LEU A 256 -15.35 -4.21 -9.41
CA LEU A 256 -16.56 -4.06 -8.62
C LEU A 256 -17.75 -4.47 -9.48
N ARG A 257 -18.47 -5.50 -9.06
CA ARG A 257 -19.78 -5.85 -9.64
C ARG A 257 -20.85 -4.83 -9.21
N PRO A 258 -21.99 -4.75 -9.90
CA PRO A 258 -23.11 -3.92 -9.44
C PRO A 258 -23.46 -4.20 -7.98
N GLY A 259 -23.48 -3.15 -7.15
CA GLY A 259 -23.73 -3.26 -5.70
C GLY A 259 -22.53 -3.70 -4.86
N GLU A 260 -21.37 -3.96 -5.45
CA GLU A 260 -20.13 -4.25 -4.75
C GLU A 260 -19.41 -2.96 -4.34
N ARG A 261 -18.83 -2.98 -3.14
CA ARG A 261 -18.02 -1.88 -2.62
C ARG A 261 -16.77 -2.38 -1.92
N ILE A 262 -15.72 -1.57 -1.97
CA ILE A 262 -14.50 -1.76 -1.21
C ILE A 262 -14.23 -0.51 -0.36
N ARG A 263 -13.86 -0.72 0.89
CA ARG A 263 -13.49 0.31 1.86
C ARG A 263 -12.03 0.13 2.25
N LEU A 264 -11.26 1.20 2.14
CA LEU A 264 -9.86 1.28 2.54
C LEU A 264 -9.79 2.14 3.79
N ALA A 265 -9.35 1.59 4.92
CA ALA A 265 -9.11 2.37 6.13
C ALA A 265 -7.65 2.79 6.18
N PHE A 266 -7.39 4.01 6.68
CA PHE A 266 -6.03 4.56 6.82
C PHE A 266 -5.49 4.43 8.24
N ALA A 267 -6.37 4.15 9.21
CA ALA A 267 -6.01 3.92 10.60
C ALA A 267 -5.31 2.56 10.80
N GLN A 268 -4.69 2.40 11.96
CA GLN A 268 -4.03 1.16 12.36
C GLN A 268 -5.01 -0.02 12.31
N GLY A 269 -4.63 -1.07 11.59
CA GLY A 269 -5.41 -2.30 11.47
C GLY A 269 -5.40 -3.14 12.74
N THR A 270 -6.39 -4.03 12.85
CA THR A 270 -6.57 -4.97 13.97
C THR A 270 -6.00 -6.35 13.67
N GLU A 271 -6.07 -6.79 12.42
CA GLU A 271 -5.62 -8.12 11.96
C GLU A 271 -4.57 -7.98 10.86
N PHE A 272 -3.59 -8.88 10.83
CA PHE A 272 -2.51 -8.85 9.85
C PHE A 272 -2.18 -10.26 9.34
N HIS A 273 -1.54 -10.33 8.19
CA HIS A 273 -1.00 -11.55 7.61
C HIS A 273 0.41 -11.76 8.16
N GLY A 274 0.59 -12.85 8.91
CA GLY A 274 1.84 -13.15 9.61
C GLY A 274 2.40 -14.52 9.23
N ARG A 275 3.71 -14.57 9.00
CA ARG A 275 4.47 -15.77 8.63
C ARG A 275 4.42 -16.91 9.66
N TYR A 276 4.17 -16.61 10.95
CA TYR A 276 4.44 -17.56 12.05
C TYR A 276 3.19 -17.96 12.85
N PRO A 277 2.91 -19.28 13.00
CA PRO A 277 1.74 -19.87 13.69
C PRO A 277 1.57 -19.70 15.21
N ASP A 278 2.41 -18.96 15.93
CA ASP A 278 2.70 -19.32 17.33
C ASP A 278 2.37 -18.23 18.37
N LYS A 279 2.73 -18.50 19.64
CA LYS A 279 2.62 -17.60 20.81
C LYS A 279 3.39 -16.27 20.64
N THR A 280 4.01 -16.04 19.48
CA THR A 280 4.71 -14.81 19.12
C THR A 280 3.97 -13.99 18.06
N TYR A 281 2.77 -14.41 17.59
CA TYR A 281 1.96 -13.64 16.65
C TYR A 281 1.79 -12.18 17.10
N ASP A 282 1.31 -11.95 18.32
CA ASP A 282 1.19 -10.59 18.88
C ASP A 282 2.57 -9.92 19.10
N LYS A 283 3.60 -10.70 19.44
CA LYS A 283 4.98 -10.19 19.62
C LYS A 283 5.63 -9.76 18.31
N ARG A 284 5.11 -10.22 17.17
CA ARG A 284 5.60 -9.93 15.81
C ARG A 284 4.60 -9.08 15.04
N ARG A 285 3.63 -8.47 15.73
CA ARG A 285 2.69 -7.54 15.12
C ARG A 285 3.45 -6.38 14.48
N PRO A 286 3.19 -6.08 13.19
CA PRO A 286 3.80 -4.92 12.55
C PRO A 286 3.33 -3.63 13.23
N PRO A 287 4.23 -2.67 13.47
CA PRO A 287 3.88 -1.40 14.10
C PRO A 287 2.94 -0.54 13.25
N ILE A 288 2.97 -0.66 11.92
CA ILE A 288 2.16 0.16 11.00
C ILE A 288 1.57 -0.72 9.90
N PHE A 289 0.27 -0.93 9.95
CA PHE A 289 -0.49 -1.54 8.86
C PHE A 289 -1.95 -1.10 8.96
N SER A 290 -2.72 -1.31 7.90
CA SER A 290 -4.14 -0.98 7.88
C SER A 290 -4.97 -2.14 7.34
N ASN A 291 -6.28 -2.08 7.53
CA ASN A 291 -7.21 -3.04 6.96
C ASN A 291 -8.17 -2.37 5.98
N GLY A 292 -8.82 -3.18 5.18
CA GLY A 292 -9.99 -2.78 4.42
C GLY A 292 -11.06 -3.85 4.43
N GLU A 293 -12.22 -3.51 3.88
CA GLU A 293 -13.37 -4.39 3.79
C GLU A 293 -13.94 -4.35 2.37
N SER A 294 -14.29 -5.50 1.81
CA SER A 294 -15.12 -5.61 0.62
C SER A 294 -16.49 -6.14 1.04
N VAL A 295 -17.55 -5.51 0.53
CA VAL A 295 -18.93 -5.97 0.73
C VAL A 295 -19.58 -6.13 -0.64
N TYR A 296 -20.16 -7.31 -0.86
CA TYR A 296 -20.92 -7.59 -2.07
C TYR A 296 -22.30 -8.15 -1.73
N CYS A 297 -23.34 -7.39 -2.10
CA CYS A 297 -24.73 -7.79 -1.98
C CYS A 297 -25.29 -7.95 -3.40
N PRO A 298 -25.22 -9.15 -4.03
CA PRO A 298 -25.80 -9.37 -5.35
C PRO A 298 -27.29 -9.03 -5.36
N ASP A 299 -27.73 -8.28 -6.36
CA ASP A 299 -29.15 -8.13 -6.65
C ASP A 299 -29.69 -9.44 -7.25
N LEU A 300 -30.40 -10.22 -6.44
CA LEU A 300 -30.99 -11.50 -6.83
C LEU A 300 -32.34 -11.35 -7.56
N LYS A 301 -32.91 -10.14 -7.59
CA LYS A 301 -34.25 -9.86 -8.14
C LYS A 301 -34.20 -9.13 -9.47
N GLY A 302 -33.21 -8.27 -9.66
CA GLY A 302 -33.12 -7.42 -10.84
C GLY A 302 -32.28 -8.02 -11.96
N LYS A 303 -31.99 -7.16 -12.94
CA LYS A 303 -31.40 -7.56 -14.24
C LYS A 303 -29.97 -8.10 -14.12
N THR A 304 -29.28 -7.83 -13.03
CA THR A 304 -27.89 -8.26 -12.81
C THR A 304 -27.77 -9.63 -12.14
N ALA A 305 -28.88 -10.23 -11.69
CA ALA A 305 -28.90 -11.49 -10.95
C ALA A 305 -28.15 -12.63 -11.69
N LEU A 306 -28.37 -12.75 -12.99
CA LEU A 306 -27.75 -13.77 -13.85
C LEU A 306 -26.24 -13.62 -14.03
N SER A 307 -25.71 -12.41 -13.86
CA SER A 307 -24.28 -12.11 -14.06
C SER A 307 -23.44 -12.29 -12.79
N GLY A 308 -24.08 -12.52 -11.64
CA GLY A 308 -23.43 -12.64 -10.35
C GLY A 308 -22.67 -13.96 -10.17
N PRO A 309 -23.36 -15.12 -10.25
CA PRO A 309 -22.72 -16.42 -10.08
C PRO A 309 -21.76 -16.74 -11.23
N ALA A 310 -20.62 -17.37 -10.90
CA ALA A 310 -19.68 -17.92 -11.87
C ALA A 310 -20.18 -19.25 -12.48
N ILE A 311 -20.99 -20.01 -11.74
CA ILE A 311 -21.56 -21.29 -12.15
C ILE A 311 -22.97 -21.37 -11.58
N SER A 312 -23.92 -21.91 -12.34
CA SER A 312 -25.27 -22.25 -11.88
C SER A 312 -25.77 -23.52 -12.56
N HIS A 313 -26.45 -24.38 -11.81
CA HIS A 313 -27.06 -25.61 -12.30
C HIS A 313 -28.41 -25.84 -11.61
N ASN A 314 -29.48 -26.04 -12.40
CA ASN A 314 -30.85 -26.21 -11.91
C ASN A 314 -31.31 -25.09 -10.96
N ILE A 315 -30.94 -23.85 -11.27
CA ILE A 315 -31.33 -22.64 -10.52
C ILE A 315 -32.05 -21.68 -11.48
N ALA A 316 -33.01 -20.94 -10.94
CA ALA A 316 -33.64 -19.78 -11.56
C ALA A 316 -33.61 -18.60 -10.57
N PHE A 317 -33.58 -17.39 -11.13
CA PHE A 317 -33.64 -16.14 -10.39
C PHE A 317 -34.97 -15.45 -10.61
N PHE A 318 -35.49 -14.74 -9.61
CA PHE A 318 -36.75 -13.97 -9.72
C PHE A 318 -36.73 -12.99 -10.90
N GLY A 319 -35.57 -12.42 -11.23
CA GLY A 319 -35.44 -11.53 -12.39
C GLY A 319 -35.68 -12.21 -13.75
N GLU A 320 -35.63 -13.54 -13.83
CA GLU A 320 -35.91 -14.33 -15.03
C GLU A 320 -37.40 -14.65 -15.20
N ASP A 321 -38.09 -15.06 -14.13
CA ASP A 321 -39.42 -15.66 -14.20
C ASP A 321 -40.47 -15.02 -13.29
N GLY A 322 -40.07 -14.11 -12.39
CA GLY A 322 -40.94 -13.45 -11.41
C GLY A 322 -41.37 -14.32 -10.24
N ILE A 323 -40.72 -15.47 -10.02
CA ILE A 323 -41.09 -16.46 -9.01
C ILE A 323 -40.24 -16.30 -7.75
N GLN A 324 -40.86 -16.38 -6.57
CA GLN A 324 -40.16 -16.43 -5.29
C GLN A 324 -39.89 -17.89 -4.86
N PRO A 325 -38.83 -18.14 -4.07
CA PRO A 325 -37.81 -17.19 -3.56
C PRO A 325 -36.91 -16.58 -4.65
N SER A 326 -36.19 -15.50 -4.31
CA SER A 326 -35.37 -14.75 -5.29
C SER A 326 -34.36 -15.61 -6.06
N VAL A 327 -33.84 -16.65 -5.42
CA VAL A 327 -33.11 -17.75 -6.05
C VAL A 327 -33.78 -19.05 -5.67
N HIS A 328 -34.17 -19.86 -6.64
CA HIS A 328 -34.92 -21.09 -6.40
C HIS A 328 -34.57 -22.19 -7.41
N LEU A 329 -35.03 -23.41 -7.13
CA LEU A 329 -34.85 -24.56 -8.02
C LEU A 329 -35.74 -24.44 -9.27
N ARG A 330 -35.16 -24.66 -10.46
CA ARG A 330 -35.90 -24.68 -11.74
C ARG A 330 -36.75 -25.94 -11.88
N HIS A 331 -36.24 -27.06 -11.38
CA HIS A 331 -36.92 -28.36 -11.32
C HIS A 331 -36.68 -29.01 -9.95
N PRO A 332 -37.62 -29.84 -9.45
CA PRO A 332 -37.43 -30.59 -8.21
C PRO A 332 -36.13 -31.41 -8.23
N GLY A 333 -35.50 -31.58 -7.07
CA GLY A 333 -34.24 -32.31 -6.93
C GLY A 333 -33.15 -31.44 -6.30
N GLU A 334 -31.95 -31.44 -6.89
CA GLU A 334 -30.82 -30.64 -6.42
C GLU A 334 -30.42 -29.59 -7.46
N GLY A 335 -30.00 -28.43 -6.97
CA GLY A 335 -29.47 -27.33 -7.77
C GLY A 335 -28.44 -26.55 -6.99
N HIS A 336 -27.54 -25.85 -7.66
CA HIS A 336 -26.53 -25.06 -7.00
C HIS A 336 -26.09 -23.85 -7.82
N PHE A 337 -25.52 -22.88 -7.14
CA PHE A 337 -24.82 -21.76 -7.75
C PHE A 337 -23.53 -21.44 -7.00
N VAL A 338 -22.54 -20.91 -7.70
CA VAL A 338 -21.21 -20.63 -7.17
C VAL A 338 -20.88 -19.15 -7.36
N TYR A 339 -20.55 -18.46 -6.28
CA TYR A 339 -19.97 -17.12 -6.32
C TYR A 339 -18.46 -17.18 -6.16
N ARG A 340 -17.76 -16.39 -6.98
CA ARG A 340 -16.35 -16.06 -6.79
C ARG A 340 -16.25 -14.66 -6.20
N VAL A 341 -15.48 -14.52 -5.13
CA VAL A 341 -15.11 -13.23 -4.55
C VAL A 341 -13.60 -13.08 -4.69
N ARG A 342 -13.16 -11.93 -5.19
CA ARG A 342 -11.74 -11.63 -5.41
C ARG A 342 -11.46 -10.18 -4.98
N VAL A 343 -10.39 -10.00 -4.22
CA VAL A 343 -9.88 -8.68 -3.82
C VAL A 343 -8.39 -8.60 -4.17
N PRO A 344 -7.83 -7.39 -4.41
CA PRO A 344 -6.42 -7.25 -4.78
C PRO A 344 -5.49 -7.30 -3.56
N TYR A 345 -6.03 -7.39 -2.37
CA TYR A 345 -5.32 -7.41 -1.08
C TYR A 345 -5.41 -8.78 -0.41
N VAL A 346 -4.47 -9.09 0.49
CA VAL A 346 -4.47 -10.37 1.20
C VAL A 346 -5.68 -10.44 2.13
N ILE A 347 -6.52 -11.45 1.91
CA ILE A 347 -7.72 -11.72 2.70
C ILE A 347 -7.30 -12.18 4.10
N LEU A 348 -7.89 -11.54 5.10
CA LEU A 348 -7.73 -11.86 6.52
C LEU A 348 -8.93 -12.64 7.04
N ASN A 349 -10.14 -12.24 6.68
CA ASN A 349 -11.34 -12.98 7.00
C ASN A 349 -12.42 -12.81 5.93
N ALA A 350 -13.42 -13.69 5.95
CA ALA A 350 -14.63 -13.55 5.14
C ALA A 350 -15.84 -14.14 5.87
N SER A 351 -17.03 -13.60 5.57
CA SER A 351 -18.30 -14.16 6.01
C SER A 351 -19.34 -14.14 4.89
N VAL A 352 -20.33 -15.02 5.02
CA VAL A 352 -21.48 -15.13 4.13
C VAL A 352 -22.74 -15.04 4.95
N ARG A 353 -23.54 -14.00 4.73
CA ARG A 353 -24.88 -13.88 5.31
C ARG A 353 -25.92 -14.18 4.24
N MET A 354 -26.91 -15.01 4.58
CA MET A 354 -27.98 -15.39 3.65
C MET A 354 -29.34 -15.41 4.31
N GLU A 355 -30.34 -14.92 3.61
CA GLU A 355 -31.75 -15.06 3.98
C GLU A 355 -32.32 -16.27 3.23
N ILE A 356 -32.67 -17.33 3.96
CA ILE A 356 -33.14 -18.60 3.42
C ILE A 356 -34.65 -18.67 3.53
N VAL A 357 -35.29 -19.24 2.51
CA VAL A 357 -36.70 -19.64 2.51
C VAL A 357 -36.76 -21.16 2.32
N ASN A 358 -37.43 -21.88 3.22
CA ASN A 358 -37.59 -23.33 3.12
C ASN A 358 -38.99 -23.78 3.59
N GLU A 359 -39.89 -23.93 2.63
CA GLU A 359 -41.25 -24.44 2.80
C GLU A 359 -41.38 -25.92 2.40
N ALA A 360 -40.37 -26.48 1.71
CA ALA A 360 -40.43 -27.83 1.15
C ALA A 360 -40.45 -28.92 2.23
N ARG A 361 -41.20 -30.01 2.05
CA ARG A 361 -41.07 -31.18 2.94
C ARG A 361 -39.73 -31.87 2.70
N GLY A 362 -38.80 -31.78 3.66
CA GLY A 362 -37.44 -32.30 3.51
C GLY A 362 -36.48 -31.40 2.73
N GLY A 363 -36.84 -30.13 2.49
CA GLY A 363 -35.95 -29.16 1.84
C GLY A 363 -34.68 -28.89 2.65
N ARG A 364 -33.55 -28.74 1.95
CA ARG A 364 -32.21 -28.50 2.53
C ARG A 364 -31.46 -27.41 1.77
N VAL A 365 -30.67 -26.63 2.50
CA VAL A 365 -29.69 -25.69 1.93
C VAL A 365 -28.31 -26.02 2.49
N ARG A 366 -27.35 -26.28 1.60
CA ARG A 366 -25.96 -26.56 1.95
C ARG A 366 -25.05 -25.47 1.41
N VAL A 367 -24.15 -24.97 2.25
CA VAL A 367 -23.16 -23.97 1.87
C VAL A 367 -21.78 -24.60 1.92
N TRP A 368 -21.03 -24.47 0.84
CA TRP A 368 -19.70 -25.01 0.70
C TRP A 368 -18.73 -23.90 0.35
N ALA A 369 -17.50 -24.02 0.84
CA ALA A 369 -16.39 -23.19 0.39
C ALA A 369 -15.33 -24.04 -0.29
N TYR A 370 -14.72 -23.49 -1.33
CA TYR A 370 -13.60 -24.14 -1.97
C TYR A 370 -12.33 -23.93 -1.15
N ASP A 371 -11.76 -25.01 -0.65
CA ASP A 371 -10.48 -25.04 0.04
C ASP A 371 -9.37 -25.36 -0.99
N ARG A 372 -8.68 -24.31 -1.43
CA ARG A 372 -7.53 -24.45 -2.34
C ARG A 372 -6.45 -25.36 -1.77
N TRP A 373 -6.27 -25.36 -0.44
CA TRP A 373 -5.16 -26.02 0.23
C TRP A 373 -5.53 -27.41 0.76
N GLY A 374 -6.83 -27.69 0.92
CA GLY A 374 -7.34 -29.00 1.36
C GLY A 374 -6.91 -29.40 2.78
N GLN A 375 -7.29 -30.61 3.19
CA GLN A 375 -6.69 -31.30 4.34
C GLN A 375 -5.93 -32.54 3.84
N GLY A 376 -4.67 -32.72 4.27
CA GLY A 376 -3.86 -33.88 3.90
C GLY A 376 -3.46 -33.91 2.42
N THR A 377 -3.69 -35.03 1.73
CA THR A 377 -3.22 -35.30 0.35
C THR A 377 -4.17 -34.85 -0.76
N ARG A 378 -5.27 -34.16 -0.44
CA ARG A 378 -6.26 -33.68 -1.43
C ARG A 378 -6.34 -32.14 -1.42
N PRO A 379 -5.36 -31.43 -2.01
CA PRO A 379 -5.56 -30.02 -2.34
C PRO A 379 -6.76 -29.88 -3.29
N HIS A 380 -7.43 -28.73 -3.30
CA HIS A 380 -8.56 -28.40 -4.20
C HIS A 380 -9.88 -29.13 -3.92
N THR A 381 -10.44 -29.00 -2.71
CA THR A 381 -11.70 -29.67 -2.34
C THR A 381 -12.77 -28.70 -1.85
N TRP A 382 -14.05 -29.03 -2.05
CA TRP A 382 -15.16 -28.32 -1.41
C TRP A 382 -15.33 -28.79 0.04
N ARG A 383 -15.27 -27.86 1.00
CA ARG A 383 -15.56 -28.09 2.42
C ARG A 383 -16.98 -27.61 2.73
N LEU A 384 -17.78 -28.47 3.37
CA LEU A 384 -19.10 -28.07 3.87
C LEU A 384 -18.91 -27.06 4.99
N LEU A 385 -19.50 -25.88 4.84
CA LEU A 385 -19.55 -24.83 5.85
C LEU A 385 -20.77 -24.98 6.75
N HIS A 386 -21.92 -25.22 6.13
CA HIS A 386 -23.20 -25.24 6.83
C HIS A 386 -24.23 -26.09 6.09
N GLU A 387 -25.16 -26.68 6.83
CA GLU A 387 -26.37 -27.31 6.33
C GLU A 387 -27.56 -26.83 7.15
N SER A 388 -28.53 -26.20 6.49
CA SER A 388 -29.81 -25.81 7.10
C SER A 388 -30.95 -26.69 6.58
N THR A 389 -31.76 -27.17 7.52
CA THR A 389 -33.03 -27.87 7.27
C THR A 389 -34.22 -27.16 7.92
N ALA A 390 -33.97 -26.00 8.55
CA ALA A 390 -34.98 -25.21 9.25
C ALA A 390 -36.08 -24.76 8.28
N LYS A 391 -37.32 -24.73 8.78
CA LYS A 391 -38.52 -24.36 8.01
C LYS A 391 -38.79 -22.86 8.10
N GLY A 392 -39.50 -22.35 7.09
CA GLY A 392 -39.87 -20.94 7.01
C GLY A 392 -38.70 -20.05 6.60
N ARG A 393 -38.87 -18.74 6.82
CA ARG A 393 -37.85 -17.73 6.55
C ARG A 393 -36.91 -17.55 7.75
N HIS A 394 -35.60 -17.63 7.51
CA HIS A 394 -34.58 -17.43 8.54
C HIS A 394 -33.29 -16.89 7.94
N VAL A 395 -32.39 -16.40 8.79
CA VAL A 395 -31.09 -15.84 8.39
C VAL A 395 -29.98 -16.74 8.91
N GLU A 396 -29.00 -17.04 8.07
CA GLU A 396 -27.75 -17.69 8.44
C GLU A 396 -26.60 -16.70 8.23
N ASP A 397 -25.66 -16.65 9.17
CA ASP A 397 -24.44 -15.83 9.10
C ASP A 397 -23.22 -16.73 9.37
N LEU A 398 -22.43 -16.97 8.33
CA LEU A 398 -21.43 -18.02 8.28
C LEU A 398 -20.02 -17.42 8.25
N ASP A 399 -19.21 -17.72 9.26
CA ASP A 399 -17.79 -17.37 9.29
C ASP A 399 -16.96 -18.33 8.41
N MET A 400 -16.05 -17.78 7.61
CA MET A 400 -15.17 -18.57 6.72
C MET A 400 -13.75 -18.75 7.26
N SER A 401 -13.46 -18.31 8.48
CA SER A 401 -12.08 -18.31 8.98
C SER A 401 -11.47 -19.72 9.01
N GLY A 402 -12.27 -20.77 9.21
CA GLY A 402 -11.80 -22.17 9.17
C GLY A 402 -11.30 -22.68 7.81
N ILE A 403 -11.54 -21.96 6.70
CA ILE A 403 -11.03 -22.33 5.36
C ILE A 403 -9.85 -21.46 4.95
N LEU A 404 -9.89 -20.18 5.32
CA LEU A 404 -8.83 -19.20 5.04
C LEU A 404 -7.57 -19.50 5.86
N TRP A 405 -7.77 -19.93 7.10
CA TRP A 405 -6.71 -20.28 8.03
C TRP A 405 -6.54 -21.81 8.12
N GLN A 406 -5.31 -22.26 8.30
CA GLN A 406 -5.01 -23.64 8.69
C GLN A 406 -5.56 -23.83 10.11
N GLU A 407 -6.37 -24.88 10.30
CA GLU A 407 -6.71 -25.30 11.65
C GLU A 407 -5.44 -25.81 12.33
N PRO A 408 -5.04 -25.20 13.45
CA PRO A 408 -3.87 -25.67 14.18
C PRO A 408 -4.11 -27.02 14.83
N SER A 409 -3.01 -27.75 15.04
CA SER A 409 -2.89 -28.79 16.05
C SER A 409 -2.83 -28.21 17.50
N GLY A 410 -3.38 -27.01 17.74
CA GLY A 410 -3.24 -26.21 18.98
C GLY A 410 -4.14 -24.95 19.00
N PRO A 411 -3.97 -23.97 19.90
CA PRO A 411 -4.89 -22.83 20.04
C PRO A 411 -4.74 -21.66 19.03
N ASN A 412 -3.82 -21.72 18.06
CA ASN A 412 -3.41 -20.55 17.25
C ASN A 412 -3.56 -20.75 15.74
N LYS A 413 -4.23 -19.84 15.02
CA LYS A 413 -4.44 -19.92 13.56
C LYS A 413 -3.13 -19.71 12.76
N THR A 414 -2.82 -20.57 11.79
CA THR A 414 -1.73 -20.35 10.80
C THR A 414 -2.33 -19.90 9.47
N PRO A 415 -1.83 -18.88 8.77
CA PRO A 415 -2.27 -18.61 7.40
C PRO A 415 -1.82 -19.73 6.46
N LYS A 416 -2.70 -20.20 5.58
CA LYS A 416 -2.37 -21.16 4.51
C LYS A 416 -1.51 -20.57 3.38
N GLY A 417 -0.92 -19.39 3.59
CA GLY A 417 -0.31 -18.51 2.57
C GLY A 417 -1.23 -17.35 2.17
N ALA A 418 -0.71 -16.40 1.39
CA ALA A 418 -1.47 -15.26 0.89
C ALA A 418 -2.66 -15.71 0.01
N GLN A 419 -3.88 -15.28 0.36
CA GLN A 419 -5.10 -15.57 -0.40
C GLN A 419 -5.76 -14.28 -0.88
N TYR A 420 -6.28 -14.31 -2.11
CA TYR A 420 -6.85 -13.16 -2.82
C TYR A 420 -8.25 -13.43 -3.36
N GLU A 421 -8.72 -14.66 -3.21
CA GLU A 421 -10.00 -15.10 -3.71
C GLU A 421 -10.52 -16.30 -2.94
N TYR A 422 -11.84 -16.46 -2.94
CA TYR A 422 -12.51 -17.66 -2.49
C TYR A 422 -13.76 -17.94 -3.35
N LEU A 423 -14.22 -19.18 -3.31
CA LEU A 423 -15.45 -19.61 -3.96
C LEU A 423 -16.43 -20.13 -2.91
N ILE A 424 -17.69 -19.71 -3.02
CA ILE A 424 -18.80 -20.21 -2.22
C ILE A 424 -19.82 -20.86 -3.14
N LYS A 425 -20.15 -22.12 -2.87
CA LYS A 425 -21.24 -22.85 -3.52
C LYS A 425 -22.41 -22.94 -2.56
N VAL A 426 -23.57 -22.47 -2.99
CA VAL A 426 -24.84 -22.69 -2.29
C VAL A 426 -25.61 -23.74 -3.07
N GLU A 427 -26.05 -24.78 -2.37
CA GLU A 427 -26.73 -25.94 -2.94
C GLU A 427 -28.10 -26.08 -2.28
N LEU A 428 -29.13 -26.16 -3.11
CA LEU A 428 -30.53 -26.29 -2.72
C LEU A 428 -30.99 -27.71 -3.04
N SER A 429 -31.79 -28.30 -2.15
CA SER A 429 -32.46 -29.57 -2.39
C SER A 429 -33.90 -29.49 -1.93
N GLY A 430 -34.86 -29.89 -2.77
CA GLY A 430 -36.28 -29.84 -2.43
C GLY A 430 -37.20 -29.96 -3.65
N GLU A 431 -38.49 -29.70 -3.41
CA GLU A 431 -39.45 -29.46 -4.49
C GLU A 431 -39.14 -28.09 -5.15
N ASP A 432 -39.65 -27.87 -6.36
CA ASP A 432 -39.46 -26.58 -7.04
C ASP A 432 -40.12 -25.45 -6.25
N GLN A 433 -39.51 -24.26 -6.29
CA GLN A 433 -40.06 -23.01 -5.72
C GLN A 433 -40.33 -23.03 -4.19
N THR A 434 -39.97 -24.09 -3.49
CA THR A 434 -40.24 -24.26 -2.04
C THR A 434 -38.97 -24.13 -1.19
N VAL A 435 -37.79 -24.09 -1.80
CA VAL A 435 -36.51 -23.84 -1.14
C VAL A 435 -35.70 -22.83 -1.95
N GLY A 436 -35.07 -21.87 -1.27
CA GLY A 436 -34.35 -20.82 -1.95
C GLY A 436 -33.65 -19.81 -1.05
N VAL A 437 -33.05 -18.81 -1.70
CA VAL A 437 -32.33 -17.70 -1.05
C VAL A 437 -32.96 -16.39 -1.50
N GLU A 438 -33.32 -15.54 -0.55
CA GLU A 438 -33.97 -14.25 -0.79
C GLU A 438 -32.94 -13.10 -0.85
N ALA A 439 -31.88 -13.19 -0.06
CA ALA A 439 -30.78 -12.23 -0.06
C ALA A 439 -29.47 -12.93 0.29
N LEU A 440 -28.36 -12.37 -0.21
CA LEU A 440 -27.01 -12.86 0.00
C LEU A 440 -26.07 -11.67 0.19
N GLU A 441 -25.17 -11.77 1.15
CA GLU A 441 -24.14 -10.76 1.42
C GLU A 441 -22.80 -11.47 1.67
N PHE A 442 -21.78 -11.03 0.97
CA PHE A 442 -20.39 -11.44 1.20
C PHE A 442 -19.64 -10.28 1.84
N ARG A 443 -18.96 -10.55 2.96
CA ARG A 443 -18.00 -9.62 3.57
C ARG A 443 -16.61 -10.21 3.53
N THR A 444 -15.61 -9.39 3.22
CA THR A 444 -14.20 -9.82 3.16
C THR A 444 -13.34 -8.74 3.80
N SER A 445 -12.60 -9.06 4.87
CA SER A 445 -11.57 -8.19 5.41
C SER A 445 -10.21 -8.52 4.79
N PHE A 446 -9.36 -7.51 4.60
CA PHE A 446 -8.04 -7.67 4.01
C PHE A 446 -7.00 -6.71 4.60
N GLN A 447 -5.71 -7.03 4.43
CA GLN A 447 -4.61 -6.17 4.85
C GLN A 447 -4.20 -5.18 3.75
N THR A 448 -3.87 -3.95 4.16
CA THR A 448 -3.33 -2.89 3.30
C THR A 448 -2.14 -2.22 3.98
N ALA A 449 -1.28 -1.61 3.18
CA ALA A 449 -0.24 -0.70 3.64
C ALA A 449 -0.71 0.76 3.47
N SER A 450 -0.91 1.47 4.58
CA SER A 450 -1.51 2.81 4.61
C SER A 450 -0.78 3.84 3.74
N ARG A 451 0.56 3.76 3.63
CA ARG A 451 1.39 4.68 2.82
C ARG A 451 1.05 4.66 1.32
N SER A 452 0.53 3.53 0.83
CA SER A 452 0.14 3.36 -0.57
C SER A 452 -1.30 3.79 -0.89
N LEU A 453 -2.11 4.08 0.13
CA LEU A 453 -3.52 4.42 -0.05
C LEU A 453 -3.66 5.89 -0.51
N PRO A 454 -4.64 6.21 -1.37
CA PRO A 454 -4.76 7.54 -1.97
C PRO A 454 -5.32 8.57 -1.00
N SER A 455 -4.48 9.05 -0.08
CA SER A 455 -4.83 10.10 0.89
C SER A 455 -5.01 11.46 0.22
N LEU A 456 -5.87 12.28 0.81
CA LEU A 456 -6.06 13.67 0.39
C LEU A 456 -4.96 14.59 0.94
N GLU A 457 -4.67 15.66 0.19
CA GLU A 457 -3.81 16.77 0.60
C GLU A 457 -4.65 18.02 0.92
N LYS A 458 -4.05 19.02 1.58
CA LYS A 458 -4.67 20.35 1.73
C LYS A 458 -4.65 21.09 0.38
N GLY A 459 -5.74 21.79 0.06
CA GLY A 459 -5.83 22.64 -1.12
C GLY A 459 -6.28 21.86 -2.37
N CYS A 460 -5.66 22.18 -3.51
CA CYS A 460 -6.02 21.55 -4.78
C CYS A 460 -5.55 20.09 -4.82
N ASN A 461 -6.49 19.17 -4.87
CA ASN A 461 -6.25 17.75 -5.07
C ASN A 461 -6.56 17.41 -6.52
N ALA A 462 -5.66 16.69 -7.18
CA ALA A 462 -5.90 16.09 -8.49
C ALA A 462 -5.95 14.56 -8.33
N LEU A 463 -7.14 14.02 -8.11
CA LEU A 463 -7.32 12.56 -8.08
C LEU A 463 -7.35 12.02 -9.49
N ARG A 464 -6.51 11.02 -9.76
CA ARG A 464 -6.49 10.34 -11.05
C ARG A 464 -7.24 9.03 -10.92
N LEU A 465 -8.36 8.92 -11.63
CA LEU A 465 -9.09 7.67 -11.81
C LEU A 465 -8.64 7.06 -13.13
N ILE A 466 -8.03 5.89 -13.07
CA ILE A 466 -7.50 5.19 -14.23
C ILE A 466 -8.44 4.01 -14.53
N HIS A 467 -8.91 3.92 -15.76
CA HIS A 467 -9.79 2.84 -16.24
C HIS A 467 -9.27 2.31 -17.59
N PRO A 468 -8.39 1.28 -17.60
CA PRO A 468 -7.72 0.75 -18.81
C PRO A 468 -8.64 0.13 -19.86
N ARG A 469 -9.93 -0.01 -19.57
CA ARG A 469 -10.91 -0.64 -20.47
C ARG A 469 -12.01 0.30 -20.94
N ARG A 470 -11.88 1.60 -20.68
CA ARG A 470 -12.83 2.61 -21.17
C ARG A 470 -12.19 3.39 -22.31
N HIS A 471 -13.03 3.83 -23.23
CA HIS A 471 -12.63 4.69 -24.36
C HIS A 471 -13.00 6.17 -24.12
N SER A 472 -13.56 6.52 -22.95
CA SER A 472 -13.96 7.89 -22.62
C SER A 472 -13.85 8.18 -21.13
N PRO A 473 -13.40 9.38 -20.72
CA PRO A 473 -13.28 9.77 -19.32
C PRO A 473 -14.59 9.71 -18.55
N LEU A 474 -14.49 9.48 -17.24
CA LEU A 474 -15.62 9.58 -16.33
C LEU A 474 -15.97 11.06 -16.11
N VAL A 475 -17.25 11.38 -16.17
CA VAL A 475 -17.75 12.69 -15.73
C VAL A 475 -18.18 12.54 -14.27
N LEU A 476 -17.48 13.23 -13.37
CA LEU A 476 -17.77 13.18 -11.94
C LEU A 476 -18.47 14.45 -11.46
N SER A 477 -19.42 14.24 -10.56
CA SER A 477 -19.96 15.27 -9.67
C SER A 477 -19.26 15.17 -8.31
N GLN A 478 -19.22 16.27 -7.58
CA GLN A 478 -18.64 16.33 -6.24
C GLN A 478 -19.57 17.00 -5.22
N GLN A 479 -19.44 16.59 -3.95
CA GLN A 479 -20.08 17.21 -2.79
C GLN A 479 -19.16 17.06 -1.59
N CYS A 480 -19.02 18.11 -0.80
CA CYS A 480 -18.28 18.10 0.46
C CYS A 480 -19.21 18.58 1.57
N GLN A 481 -19.33 17.80 2.64
CA GLN A 481 -20.20 18.10 3.77
C GLN A 481 -19.50 17.84 5.10
N GLU A 482 -19.73 18.72 6.07
CA GLU A 482 -19.36 18.48 7.46
C GLU A 482 -20.43 17.61 8.12
N ARG A 483 -20.00 16.57 8.82
CA ARG A 483 -20.85 15.63 9.53
C ARG A 483 -21.08 16.11 10.96
N SER A 484 -22.16 15.64 11.57
CA SER A 484 -22.50 15.95 12.97
C SER A 484 -21.47 15.45 13.99
N ASP A 485 -20.62 14.51 13.62
CA ASP A 485 -19.51 13.99 14.43
C ASP A 485 -18.20 14.79 14.26
N GLY A 486 -18.23 15.92 13.56
CA GLY A 486 -17.06 16.79 13.32
C GLY A 486 -16.10 16.26 12.25
N LEU A 487 -16.47 15.19 11.53
CA LEU A 487 -15.73 14.72 10.37
C LEU A 487 -16.21 15.42 9.11
N THR A 488 -15.38 15.42 8.07
CA THR A 488 -15.76 15.87 6.74
C THR A 488 -15.92 14.67 5.82
N GLU A 489 -16.99 14.68 5.03
CA GLU A 489 -17.23 13.72 3.98
C GLU A 489 -17.12 14.40 2.63
N LEU A 490 -16.23 13.87 1.78
CA LEU A 490 -16.12 14.27 0.37
C LEU A 490 -16.61 13.11 -0.50
N ALA A 491 -17.71 13.33 -1.20
CA ALA A 491 -18.27 12.39 -2.15
C ALA A 491 -17.96 12.82 -3.59
N LEU A 492 -17.46 11.89 -4.39
CA LEU A 492 -17.32 12.03 -5.84
C LEU A 492 -18.14 10.93 -6.51
N TRP A 493 -18.93 11.23 -7.53
CA TRP A 493 -19.73 10.19 -8.18
C TRP A 493 -19.96 10.42 -9.66
N SER A 494 -20.12 9.32 -10.37
CA SER A 494 -20.66 9.25 -11.73
C SER A 494 -21.94 8.40 -11.70
N ARG A 495 -22.42 8.02 -12.89
CA ARG A 495 -23.46 7.01 -13.02
C ARG A 495 -23.03 5.65 -12.43
N ASP A 496 -21.78 5.25 -12.64
CA ASP A 496 -21.35 3.87 -12.43
C ASP A 496 -20.51 3.68 -11.17
N VAL A 497 -19.90 4.75 -10.65
CA VAL A 497 -18.98 4.70 -9.51
C VAL A 497 -19.27 5.83 -8.54
N ARG A 498 -19.21 5.53 -7.24
CA ARG A 498 -19.20 6.51 -6.15
C ARG A 498 -17.98 6.30 -5.26
N LEU A 499 -17.26 7.39 -4.99
CA LEU A 499 -16.14 7.48 -4.06
C LEU A 499 -16.58 8.33 -2.87
N VAL A 500 -16.30 7.89 -1.65
CA VAL A 500 -16.56 8.65 -0.44
C VAL A 500 -15.31 8.64 0.43
N TYR A 501 -14.69 9.81 0.56
CA TYR A 501 -13.64 10.06 1.52
C TYR A 501 -14.25 10.54 2.82
N VAL A 502 -13.83 9.92 3.93
CA VAL A 502 -14.08 10.44 5.27
C VAL A 502 -12.75 10.93 5.82
N CYS A 503 -12.68 12.21 6.19
CA CYS A 503 -11.48 12.83 6.71
C CYS A 503 -11.77 13.65 7.96
N ARG A 504 -10.75 13.87 8.77
CA ARG A 504 -10.75 14.85 9.84
C ARG A 504 -10.02 16.09 9.36
N GLN A 505 -10.71 17.23 9.39
CA GLN A 505 -10.11 18.52 9.14
C GLN A 505 -9.23 18.90 10.32
N ASN A 506 -8.02 19.37 10.03
CA ASN A 506 -7.15 19.93 11.04
C ASN A 506 -7.34 21.45 11.05
N HIS A 507 -7.85 21.96 12.17
CA HIS A 507 -8.08 23.39 12.40
C HIS A 507 -6.90 24.08 13.07
N ASN A 508 -5.84 23.33 13.41
CA ASN A 508 -4.61 23.89 13.94
C ASN A 508 -3.69 24.31 12.81
N GLU A 509 -3.03 25.44 13.01
CA GLU A 509 -2.03 25.92 12.06
C GLU A 509 -0.83 24.98 12.10
N ALA A 510 -0.18 24.78 10.95
CA ALA A 510 1.07 24.05 10.94
C ALA A 510 2.19 24.97 11.49
N PRO A 511 3.27 24.41 12.03
CA PRO A 511 4.40 25.20 12.50
C PRO A 511 4.90 26.21 11.47
N THR A 512 5.34 27.36 11.96
CA THR A 512 5.91 28.45 11.15
C THR A 512 7.38 28.63 11.46
N PHE A 513 8.21 28.89 10.45
CA PHE A 513 9.64 29.12 10.61
C PHE A 513 9.96 30.62 10.68
N ASP A 514 10.95 30.97 11.52
CA ASP A 514 11.61 32.26 11.46
C ASP A 514 12.73 32.20 10.41
N GLU A 515 12.47 32.76 9.22
CA GLU A 515 13.43 32.78 8.11
C GLU A 515 14.75 33.50 8.47
N GLN A 516 14.74 34.41 9.45
CA GLN A 516 15.96 35.11 9.88
C GLN A 516 16.86 34.26 10.78
N ALA A 517 16.27 33.26 11.43
CA ALA A 517 16.98 32.32 12.30
C ALA A 517 17.63 31.16 11.52
N VAL A 518 17.41 31.09 10.20
CA VAL A 518 17.97 30.04 9.36
C VAL A 518 19.39 30.36 8.93
N LEU A 519 20.34 29.50 9.32
CA LEU A 519 21.76 29.60 8.96
C LEU A 519 22.28 28.24 8.45
N PRO A 520 23.22 28.21 7.49
CA PRO A 520 23.77 29.34 6.74
C PRO A 520 22.71 30.08 5.92
N LYS A 521 22.94 31.38 5.67
CA LYS A 521 22.05 32.17 4.81
C LYS A 521 22.05 31.63 3.39
N ASP A 522 20.98 31.90 2.66
CA ASP A 522 20.85 31.39 1.29
C ASP A 522 22.00 31.89 0.39
N GLY A 523 22.70 30.94 -0.23
CA GLY A 523 23.87 31.18 -1.07
C GLY A 523 25.16 31.48 -0.31
N GLU A 524 25.19 31.40 1.03
CA GLU A 524 26.36 31.71 1.84
C GLU A 524 27.54 30.79 1.51
N ALA A 525 28.75 31.37 1.47
CA ALA A 525 29.98 30.62 1.34
C ALA A 525 30.46 30.15 2.72
N VAL A 526 30.52 28.84 2.92
CA VAL A 526 30.93 28.23 4.18
C VAL A 526 32.37 27.73 4.04
N PRO A 527 33.30 28.07 4.98
CA PRO A 527 34.68 27.61 4.91
C PRO A 527 34.79 26.08 5.05
N GLU A 528 35.94 25.54 4.67
CA GLU A 528 36.24 24.13 4.91
C GLU A 528 36.26 23.83 6.41
N GLY A 529 35.62 22.73 6.79
CA GLY A 529 35.43 22.34 8.18
C GLY A 529 34.04 21.78 8.46
N ASP A 530 33.66 21.79 9.74
CA ASP A 530 32.31 21.45 10.18
C ASP A 530 31.33 22.56 9.75
N VAL A 531 30.16 22.16 9.24
CA VAL A 531 29.07 23.09 8.88
C VAL A 531 27.96 22.96 9.93
N ALA A 532 27.52 24.08 10.49
CA ALA A 532 26.39 24.11 11.41
C ALA A 532 25.16 24.68 10.70
N LEU A 533 24.12 23.86 10.62
CA LEU A 533 22.79 24.27 10.20
C LEU A 533 22.01 24.68 11.46
N HIS A 534 21.34 25.82 11.41
CA HIS A 534 20.48 26.32 12.48
C HIS A 534 19.13 26.75 11.90
N TRP A 535 18.08 26.56 12.68
CA TRP A 535 16.73 26.99 12.31
C TRP A 535 15.92 27.30 13.58
N HIS A 536 14.79 27.97 13.42
CA HIS A 536 13.82 28.12 14.50
C HIS A 536 12.41 28.04 13.93
N ALA A 537 11.57 27.22 14.56
CA ALA A 537 10.15 27.19 14.28
C ALA A 537 9.35 27.41 15.56
N SER A 538 8.17 27.99 15.41
CA SER A 538 7.22 28.22 16.49
C SER A 538 5.85 27.69 16.12
N ASP A 539 5.19 27.11 17.11
CA ASP A 539 3.80 26.68 17.05
C ASP A 539 3.17 26.83 18.44
N GLY A 540 1.86 27.10 18.50
CA GLY A 540 1.12 27.28 19.75
C GLY A 540 1.15 26.04 20.65
N ASP A 541 1.27 24.85 20.06
CA ASP A 541 1.35 23.56 20.77
C ASP A 541 2.80 23.08 21.00
N GLY A 542 3.77 23.91 20.61
CA GLY A 542 5.20 23.63 20.66
C GLY A 542 5.67 22.65 19.58
N ILE A 543 6.97 22.69 19.29
CA ILE A 543 7.59 21.80 18.31
C ILE A 543 8.02 20.50 18.97
N LYS A 544 7.63 19.36 18.38
CA LYS A 544 8.00 18.02 18.84
C LYS A 544 9.19 17.43 18.09
N LEU A 545 9.27 17.71 16.80
CA LEU A 545 10.26 17.07 15.93
C LEU A 545 10.58 17.99 14.75
N TYR A 546 11.82 17.92 14.30
CA TYR A 546 12.25 18.43 13.01
C TYR A 546 12.71 17.29 12.13
N HIS A 547 12.43 17.39 10.83
CA HIS A 547 13.00 16.55 9.80
C HIS A 547 13.93 17.41 8.95
N VAL A 548 15.21 17.02 8.85
CA VAL A 548 16.26 17.78 8.15
C VAL A 548 16.88 16.90 7.08
N GLU A 549 16.96 17.41 5.86
CA GLU A 549 17.58 16.71 4.72
C GLU A 549 18.63 17.61 4.07
N VAL A 550 19.80 17.06 3.76
CA VAL A 550 20.85 17.73 2.97
C VAL A 550 21.09 16.97 1.67
N SER A 551 21.04 17.67 0.54
CA SER A 551 21.24 17.13 -0.80
C SER A 551 22.20 18.01 -1.60
N ASP A 552 22.88 17.45 -2.60
CA ASP A 552 23.56 18.22 -3.64
C ASP A 552 22.61 18.61 -4.79
N ARG A 553 21.30 18.41 -4.59
CA ARG A 553 20.23 18.68 -5.55
C ARG A 553 19.07 19.44 -4.93
N LEU A 554 18.49 20.34 -5.72
CA LEU A 554 17.31 21.12 -5.32
C LEU A 554 16.02 20.27 -5.25
N ASP A 555 15.97 19.14 -5.96
CA ASP A 555 14.80 18.24 -5.96
C ASP A 555 14.74 17.32 -4.74
N PHE A 556 15.78 17.26 -3.90
CA PHE A 556 15.89 16.41 -2.71
C PHE A 556 15.51 14.94 -2.98
N ARG A 557 15.80 14.45 -4.19
CA ARG A 557 15.44 13.08 -4.60
C ARG A 557 16.15 12.00 -3.78
N TYR A 558 17.32 12.35 -3.24
CA TYR A 558 18.09 11.55 -2.30
C TYR A 558 19.06 12.47 -1.53
N PRO A 559 19.45 12.11 -0.30
CA PRO A 559 20.40 12.88 0.49
C PRO A 559 21.84 12.70 -0.03
N VAL A 560 22.74 13.61 0.36
CA VAL A 560 24.20 13.49 0.08
C VAL A 560 24.76 12.19 0.67
N CYS A 561 24.32 11.85 1.88
CA CYS A 561 24.57 10.59 2.54
C CYS A 561 23.45 10.29 3.54
N PRO A 562 23.21 9.03 3.91
CA PRO A 562 22.11 8.68 4.82
C PRO A 562 22.15 9.41 6.15
N ALA A 563 23.36 9.69 6.65
CA ALA A 563 23.61 10.42 7.88
C ALA A 563 23.15 11.89 7.88
N LEU A 564 22.73 12.44 6.72
CA LEU A 564 22.26 13.82 6.58
C LEU A 564 20.77 13.92 6.21
N GLU A 565 20.02 12.83 6.43
CA GLU A 565 18.55 12.85 6.55
C GLU A 565 18.20 12.41 7.97
N VAL A 566 17.76 13.35 8.80
CA VAL A 566 17.65 13.14 10.25
C VAL A 566 16.37 13.70 10.82
N ASP A 567 15.78 12.93 11.73
CA ASP A 567 14.77 13.41 12.66
C ASP A 567 15.46 13.85 13.96
N THR A 568 15.17 15.06 14.44
CA THR A 568 15.81 15.64 15.63
C THR A 568 14.86 16.53 16.41
N THR A 569 15.03 16.59 17.73
CA THR A 569 14.34 17.57 18.60
C THR A 569 15.12 18.88 18.72
N GLU A 570 16.37 18.89 18.26
CA GLU A 570 17.25 20.05 18.32
C GLU A 570 16.95 21.04 17.19
N SER A 571 17.20 22.31 17.42
CA SER A 571 17.11 23.39 16.41
C SER A 571 18.41 23.60 15.62
N SER A 572 19.27 22.58 15.58
CA SER A 572 20.52 22.62 14.84
C SER A 572 21.01 21.25 14.43
N LEU A 573 21.77 21.20 13.33
CA LEU A 573 22.46 20.01 12.83
C LEU A 573 23.91 20.37 12.52
N ARG A 574 24.85 19.62 13.09
CA ARG A 574 26.28 19.78 12.80
C ARG A 574 26.75 18.72 11.81
N ILE A 575 27.04 19.15 10.59
CA ILE A 575 27.67 18.36 9.54
C ILE A 575 29.18 18.35 9.80
N LYS A 576 29.77 17.17 9.90
CA LYS A 576 31.21 17.03 10.17
C LYS A 576 32.04 17.25 8.92
N ALA A 577 33.24 17.81 9.11
CA ALA A 577 34.24 17.93 8.09
C ALA A 577 34.46 16.58 7.39
N GLY A 578 34.56 16.62 6.06
CA GLY A 578 34.67 15.44 5.22
C GLY A 578 33.34 14.81 4.81
N TYR A 579 32.17 15.30 5.22
CA TYR A 579 30.89 14.81 4.65
C TYR A 579 30.57 15.44 3.30
N LEU A 580 31.06 16.66 3.10
CA LEU A 580 30.79 17.49 1.92
C LEU A 580 32.04 17.58 1.05
N ARG A 581 31.85 17.66 -0.26
CA ARG A 581 32.90 17.90 -1.24
C ARG A 581 33.02 19.40 -1.50
N ARG A 582 34.26 19.87 -1.63
CA ARG A 582 34.59 21.27 -1.88
C ARG A 582 34.04 21.74 -3.22
N ASN A 583 33.83 23.05 -3.38
CA ASN A 583 33.39 23.70 -4.61
C ASN A 583 32.01 23.24 -5.11
N LEU A 584 31.17 22.70 -4.23
CA LEU A 584 29.80 22.31 -4.57
C LEU A 584 28.79 23.17 -3.82
N ARG A 585 27.66 23.38 -4.50
CA ARG A 585 26.45 23.91 -3.87
C ARG A 585 25.72 22.76 -3.22
N TYR A 586 25.32 22.96 -1.96
CA TYR A 586 24.45 22.06 -1.23
C TYR A 586 23.13 22.75 -0.93
N PHE A 587 22.06 21.98 -1.04
CA PHE A 587 20.71 22.36 -0.65
C PHE A 587 20.38 21.61 0.63
N TRP A 588 19.66 22.26 1.52
CA TRP A 588 19.12 21.62 2.71
C TRP A 588 17.71 22.10 2.96
N ARG A 589 16.89 21.23 3.53
CA ARG A 589 15.52 21.58 3.91
C ARG A 589 15.22 21.11 5.32
N VAL A 590 14.32 21.84 5.97
CA VAL A 590 13.83 21.49 7.29
C VAL A 590 12.32 21.65 7.36
N SER A 591 11.65 20.66 7.94
CA SER A 591 10.23 20.69 8.30
C SER A 591 10.08 20.51 9.81
N ALA A 592 9.07 21.15 10.38
CA ALA A 592 8.75 21.06 11.81
C ALA A 592 7.41 20.34 12.01
N MET A 593 7.33 19.50 13.05
CA MET A 593 6.11 18.82 13.50
C MET A 593 5.69 19.37 14.87
N ASP A 594 4.43 19.77 15.01
CA ASP A 594 3.87 20.25 16.27
C ASP A 594 3.50 19.12 17.26
N GLY A 595 2.93 19.50 18.41
CA GLY A 595 2.37 18.60 19.43
C GLY A 595 1.25 17.67 18.96
N GLN A 596 0.64 17.97 17.82
CA GLN A 596 -0.53 17.28 17.28
C GLN A 596 -0.24 16.45 16.02
N GLY A 597 1.02 16.47 15.55
CA GLY A 597 1.46 15.76 14.36
C GLY A 597 1.29 16.53 13.05
N ASN A 598 0.98 17.83 13.08
CA ASN A 598 0.96 18.65 11.87
C ASN A 598 2.39 19.02 11.45
N TRP A 599 2.70 18.75 10.19
CA TRP A 599 3.96 19.13 9.59
C TRP A 599 3.84 20.46 8.84
N SER A 600 4.85 21.32 9.01
CA SER A 600 5.03 22.51 8.17
C SER A 600 5.40 22.14 6.74
N SER A 601 5.19 23.07 5.80
CA SER A 601 5.92 23.00 4.53
C SER A 601 7.43 23.09 4.80
N PRO A 602 8.28 22.37 4.04
CA PRO A 602 9.71 22.45 4.21
C PRO A 602 10.22 23.83 3.81
N VAL A 603 11.10 24.41 4.62
CA VAL A 603 11.88 25.58 4.22
C VAL A 603 13.18 25.09 3.59
N VAL A 604 13.51 25.62 2.42
CA VAL A 604 14.66 25.20 1.61
C VAL A 604 15.69 26.32 1.56
N HIS A 605 16.95 25.98 1.82
CA HIS A 605 18.10 26.89 1.75
C HIS A 605 19.27 26.22 1.03
N ASN A 606 20.23 27.03 0.59
CA ASN A 606 21.47 26.52 -0.01
C ASN A 606 22.72 27.25 0.48
N PHE A 607 23.87 26.60 0.36
CA PHE A 607 25.19 27.18 0.64
C PHE A 607 26.26 26.61 -0.30
N MET A 608 27.33 27.37 -0.50
CA MET A 608 28.53 26.93 -1.23
C MET A 608 29.58 26.43 -0.24
N TYR A 609 29.99 25.17 -0.34
CA TYR A 609 30.98 24.60 0.58
C TYR A 609 32.42 24.75 0.08
N ALA A 610 33.27 25.40 0.88
CA ALA A 610 34.68 25.63 0.62
C ALA A 610 34.97 26.06 -0.83
N PRO A 611 34.36 27.16 -1.33
CA PRO A 611 34.62 27.65 -2.67
C PRO A 611 36.10 28.07 -2.81
N SER A 612 36.64 27.86 -4.00
CA SER A 612 38.04 28.17 -4.36
C SER A 612 38.26 29.66 -4.56
#